data_AF-A0A5C8KDF5-F1
#
_entry.id   AF-A0A5C8KDF5-F1
#
_cell.length_a   1.000
_cell.length_b   1.000
_cell.length_c   1.000
_cell.angle_alpha   90.00
_cell.angle_beta   90.00
_cell.angle_gamma   90.00
#
_symmetry.space_group_name_H-M   'P 1'
#
loop_
_entity.id
_entity.type
_entity.pdbx_description
1 polymer ?
#
loop_
_entity_poly.entity_id
_entity_poly.type
_entity_poly.pdbx_seq_one_letter_code
_entity_poly.pdbx_strand_id
1 'polypeptide(L)'
;MSARSFDLLLESAYSPEVPELFEEGAPAVYKKFEQTFKATRLQHKGTSAEELNFRFELVRLGVAIAFIKAFSRLADNEGATEVLALLQEAVKAKSTREIDKIIQKKIAAFDTLYQEIFVHEQREQILGLFERTLDAASKDELDNLMLEGLDLLQTIDFDHNNPDEDEDDPIDDEFIKSIK
;
A
#
# COMPACT_ATOMS: atom_id res chain seq x y z
N MET A 1 10.25 12.70 -4.35
CA MET A 1 9.11 12.58 -3.42
C MET A 1 9.45 13.06 -2.02
N SER A 2 8.45 13.12 -1.14
CA SER A 2 8.60 13.57 0.25
C SER A 2 8.02 12.56 1.23
N ALA A 3 8.43 12.66 2.50
CA ALA A 3 7.86 11.87 3.59
C ALA A 3 6.33 12.03 3.72
N ARG A 4 5.78 13.19 3.35
CA ARG A 4 4.32 13.42 3.36
C ARG A 4 3.63 12.65 2.23
N SER A 5 4.28 12.50 1.08
CA SER A 5 3.70 11.76 -0.04
C SER A 5 3.63 10.26 0.25
N PHE A 6 4.66 9.71 0.90
CA PHE A 6 4.65 8.33 1.38
C PHE A 6 3.54 8.08 2.41
N ASP A 7 3.39 9.01 3.36
CA ASP A 7 2.34 8.99 4.37
C ASP A 7 0.93 9.08 3.76
N LEU A 8 0.72 10.03 2.84
CA LEU A 8 -0.53 10.18 2.10
C LEU A 8 -0.91 8.92 1.31
N LEU A 9 0.07 8.22 0.73
CA LEU A 9 -0.19 7.00 -0.02
C LEU A 9 -0.78 5.92 0.89
N LEU A 10 -0.19 5.76 2.09
CA LEU A 10 -0.68 4.84 3.10
C LEU A 10 -2.04 5.26 3.67
N GLU A 11 -2.23 6.55 3.99
CA GLU A 11 -3.52 7.10 4.41
C GLU A 11 -4.60 6.81 3.37
N SER A 12 -4.32 7.04 2.08
CA SER A 12 -5.28 6.83 0.98
C SER A 12 -5.64 5.35 0.82
N ALA A 13 -4.66 4.45 0.96
CA ALA A 13 -4.89 3.02 0.88
C ALA A 13 -5.72 2.48 2.05
N TYR A 14 -5.45 2.95 3.28
CA TYR A 14 -6.09 2.45 4.51
C TYR A 14 -7.43 3.11 4.85
N SER A 15 -7.71 4.31 4.36
CA SER A 15 -8.91 5.08 4.71
C SER A 15 -10.18 4.20 4.68
N PRO A 16 -11.00 4.21 5.75
CA PRO A 16 -10.97 5.13 6.91
C PRO A 16 -10.04 4.71 8.06
N GLU A 17 -9.33 3.59 7.96
CA GLU A 17 -8.42 3.10 9.00
C GLU A 17 -7.13 3.94 9.08
N VAL A 18 -6.54 4.02 10.28
CA VAL A 18 -5.21 4.61 10.45
C VAL A 18 -4.15 3.52 10.19
N PRO A 19 -3.18 3.74 9.30
CA PRO A 19 -2.15 2.75 9.03
C PRO A 19 -1.17 2.58 10.21
N GLU A 20 -1.33 1.52 10.99
CA GLU A 20 -0.42 1.15 12.10
C GLU A 20 0.74 0.23 11.63
N LEU A 21 1.45 0.64 10.57
CA LEU A 21 2.51 -0.19 9.97
C LEU A 21 3.88 -0.05 10.64
N PHE A 22 4.24 1.17 11.02
CA PHE A 22 5.55 1.50 11.56
C PHE A 22 5.38 2.12 12.94
N GLU A 23 6.08 1.58 13.95
CA GLU A 23 5.99 2.07 15.35
C GLU A 23 6.33 3.56 15.47
N GLU A 24 7.21 4.06 14.61
CA GLU A 24 7.64 5.47 14.57
C GLU A 24 6.90 6.33 13.53
N GLY A 25 5.93 5.74 12.82
CA GLY A 25 5.17 6.37 11.76
C GLY A 25 5.88 6.38 10.40
N ALA A 26 5.09 6.28 9.33
CA ALA A 26 5.57 6.29 7.94
C ALA A 26 6.45 7.50 7.59
N PRO A 27 6.14 8.75 8.02
CA PRO A 27 6.99 9.89 7.72
C PRO A 27 8.41 9.77 8.28
N ALA A 28 8.57 9.16 9.46
CA ALA A 28 9.88 9.00 10.09
C ALA A 28 10.73 7.99 9.32
N VAL A 29 10.13 6.87 8.89
CA VAL A 29 10.79 5.84 8.09
C VAL A 29 11.36 6.42 6.79
N TYR A 30 10.54 7.16 6.03
CA TYR A 30 11.01 7.80 4.79
C TYR A 30 12.11 8.83 5.04
N LYS A 31 11.97 9.67 6.08
CA LYS A 31 13.01 10.67 6.44
C LYS A 31 14.34 10.01 6.75
N LYS A 32 14.35 8.91 7.51
CA LYS A 32 15.59 8.21 7.83
C LYS A 32 16.21 7.58 6.59
N PHE A 33 15.40 6.99 5.70
CA PHE A 33 15.89 6.52 4.40
C PHE A 33 16.57 7.65 3.61
N GLU A 34 15.92 8.82 3.46
CA GLU A 34 16.52 9.94 2.74
C GLU A 34 17.81 10.46 3.37
N GLN A 35 17.87 10.51 4.70
CA GLN A 35 19.07 10.92 5.43
C GLN A 35 20.22 9.96 5.15
N THR A 36 19.99 8.65 5.27
CA THR A 36 20.98 7.61 4.97
C THR A 36 21.40 7.66 3.50
N PHE A 37 20.45 7.81 2.57
CA PHE A 37 20.74 7.94 1.14
C PHE A 37 21.64 9.14 0.83
N LYS A 38 21.33 10.32 1.40
CA LYS A 38 22.17 11.52 1.25
C LYS A 38 23.55 11.34 1.89
N ALA A 39 23.63 10.73 3.07
CA ALA A 39 24.88 10.47 3.76
C ALA A 39 25.79 9.54 2.95
N THR A 40 25.26 8.42 2.43
CA THR A 40 26.02 7.47 1.59
C THR A 40 26.51 8.11 0.28
N ARG A 41 25.73 9.03 -0.32
CA ARG A 41 26.18 9.77 -1.52
C ARG A 41 27.32 10.75 -1.23
N LEU A 42 27.35 11.36 -0.05
CA LEU A 42 28.35 12.35 0.34
C LEU A 42 29.61 11.71 0.94
N GLN A 43 29.46 10.58 1.62
CA GLN A 43 30.54 9.84 2.25
C GLN A 43 30.90 8.63 1.39
N HIS A 44 31.94 8.75 0.57
CA HIS A 44 32.46 7.61 -0.21
C HIS A 44 32.90 6.40 0.63
N LYS A 45 32.98 6.51 1.96
CA LYS A 45 33.34 5.45 2.90
C LYS A 45 32.73 5.72 4.28
N GLY A 46 31.70 4.97 4.71
CA GLY A 46 31.37 4.89 6.15
C GLY A 46 29.94 4.52 6.52
N THR A 47 28.92 4.98 5.81
CA THR A 47 27.54 4.52 6.05
C THR A 47 27.39 3.13 5.43
N SER A 48 27.00 2.12 6.21
CA SER A 48 26.99 0.75 5.68
C SER A 48 25.96 0.67 4.55
N ALA A 49 26.38 0.18 3.38
CA ALA A 49 25.47 -0.05 2.26
C ALA A 49 24.30 -0.97 2.67
N GLU A 50 24.52 -1.84 3.65
CA GLU A 50 23.51 -2.68 4.28
C GLU A 50 22.39 -1.87 4.95
N GLU A 51 22.74 -0.81 5.70
CA GLU A 51 21.77 0.06 6.35
C GLU A 51 20.94 0.84 5.32
N LEU A 52 21.59 1.31 4.24
CA LEU A 52 20.87 1.96 3.14
C LEU A 52 19.89 0.98 2.46
N ASN A 53 20.35 -0.23 2.14
CA ASN A 53 19.53 -1.25 1.51
C ASN A 53 18.34 -1.64 2.41
N PHE A 54 18.57 -1.81 3.71
CA PHE A 54 17.51 -2.11 4.65
C PHE A 54 16.46 -0.99 4.73
N ARG A 55 16.89 0.26 4.81
CA ARG A 55 15.98 1.41 4.85
C ARG A 55 15.21 1.58 3.54
N PHE A 56 15.86 1.34 2.40
CA PHE A 56 15.20 1.32 1.11
C PHE A 56 14.10 0.24 1.09
N GLU A 57 14.42 -0.97 1.57
CA GLU A 57 13.48 -2.08 1.61
C GLU A 57 12.25 -1.78 2.48
N LEU A 58 12.42 -1.12 3.63
CA LEU A 58 11.28 -0.73 4.46
C LEU A 58 10.33 0.26 3.75
N VAL A 59 10.88 1.22 3.00
CA VAL A 59 10.04 2.13 2.21
C VAL A 59 9.37 1.36 1.08
N ARG A 60 10.09 0.48 0.38
CA ARG A 60 9.55 -0.36 -0.70
C ARG A 60 8.40 -1.24 -0.22
N LEU A 61 8.56 -1.89 0.94
CA LEU A 61 7.50 -2.65 1.60
C LEU A 61 6.29 -1.78 1.94
N GLY A 62 6.51 -0.58 2.48
CA GLY A 62 5.40 0.34 2.77
C GLY A 62 4.60 0.73 1.53
N VAL A 63 5.27 0.99 0.41
CA VAL A 63 4.60 1.28 -0.88
C VAL A 63 3.84 0.06 -1.39
N ALA A 64 4.47 -1.12 -1.33
CA ALA A 64 3.85 -2.38 -1.75
C ALA A 64 2.59 -2.72 -0.91
N ILE A 65 2.66 -2.48 0.40
CA ILE A 65 1.52 -2.64 1.33
C ILE A 65 0.38 -1.68 0.96
N ALA A 66 0.68 -0.43 0.61
CA ALA A 66 -0.35 0.52 0.18
C ALA A 66 -1.13 -0.02 -1.01
N PHE A 67 -0.44 -0.56 -2.02
CA PHE A 67 -1.07 -1.11 -3.21
C PHE A 67 -1.88 -2.37 -2.93
N ILE A 68 -1.36 -3.32 -2.15
CA ILE A 68 -2.13 -4.52 -1.80
C ILE A 68 -3.33 -4.21 -0.90
N LYS A 69 -3.20 -3.26 0.03
CA LYS A 69 -4.35 -2.82 0.85
C LYS A 69 -5.42 -2.13 -0.02
N ALA A 70 -5.03 -1.30 -0.98
CA ALA A 70 -5.97 -0.72 -1.93
C ALA A 70 -6.64 -1.80 -2.79
N PHE A 71 -5.87 -2.76 -3.28
CA PHE A 71 -6.40 -3.89 -4.05
C PHE A 71 -7.41 -4.73 -3.23
N SER A 72 -7.09 -5.03 -1.95
CA SER A 72 -7.98 -5.81 -1.08
C SER A 72 -9.29 -5.08 -0.75
N ARG A 73 -9.35 -3.75 -0.91
CA ARG A 73 -10.61 -2.99 -0.79
C ARG A 73 -11.48 -3.12 -2.04
N LEU A 74 -10.87 -3.35 -3.20
CA LEU A 74 -11.58 -3.50 -4.46
C LEU A 74 -11.97 -4.94 -4.77
N ALA A 75 -11.29 -5.92 -4.19
CA ALA A 75 -11.50 -7.33 -4.43
C ALA A 75 -11.49 -8.11 -3.12
N ASP A 76 -12.53 -8.91 -2.90
CA ASP A 76 -12.49 -9.97 -1.89
C ASP A 76 -11.61 -11.11 -2.42
N ASN A 77 -10.30 -10.97 -2.22
CA ASN A 77 -9.29 -11.90 -2.69
C ASN A 77 -8.48 -12.41 -1.51
N GLU A 78 -8.55 -13.73 -1.27
CA GLU A 78 -7.82 -14.39 -0.19
C GLU A 78 -6.30 -14.20 -0.33
N GLY A 79 -5.77 -14.25 -1.56
CA GLY A 79 -4.37 -13.98 -1.88
C GLY A 79 -3.92 -12.58 -1.44
N ALA A 80 -4.75 -11.55 -1.66
CA ALA A 80 -4.46 -10.19 -1.24
C ALA A 80 -4.36 -10.08 0.28
N THR A 81 -5.25 -10.75 1.00
CA THR A 81 -5.24 -10.78 2.47
C THR A 81 -3.97 -11.48 2.99
N GLU A 82 -3.59 -12.61 2.39
CA GLU A 82 -2.39 -13.33 2.78
C GLU A 82 -1.10 -12.57 2.47
N VAL A 83 -1.01 -11.96 1.28
CA VAL A 83 0.12 -11.14 0.87
C VAL A 83 0.23 -9.89 1.74
N LEU A 84 -0.88 -9.22 2.04
CA LEU A 84 -0.90 -8.07 2.94
C LEU A 84 -0.32 -8.43 4.32
N ALA A 85 -0.80 -9.53 4.91
CA ALA A 85 -0.33 -10.00 6.20
C ALA A 85 1.17 -10.37 6.19
N LEU A 86 1.63 -10.99 5.10
CA LEU A 86 3.05 -11.32 4.91
C LEU A 86 3.93 -10.07 4.84
N LEU A 87 3.52 -9.06 4.08
CA LEU A 87 4.27 -7.81 3.96
C LEU A 87 4.28 -7.04 5.29
N GLN A 88 3.17 -7.07 6.04
CA GLN A 88 3.09 -6.49 7.38
C GLN A 88 3.98 -7.23 8.40
N GLU A 89 4.16 -8.54 8.28
CA GLU A 89 5.18 -9.30 9.04
C GLU A 89 6.58 -8.83 8.64
N ALA A 90 6.84 -8.69 7.33
CA ALA A 90 8.15 -8.32 6.79
C ALA A 90 8.62 -6.92 7.23
N VAL A 91 7.71 -5.95 7.35
CA VAL A 91 8.03 -4.59 7.84
C VAL A 91 8.62 -4.60 9.27
N LYS A 92 8.32 -5.62 10.08
CA LYS A 92 8.82 -5.76 11.46
C LYS A 92 10.21 -6.39 11.54
N ALA A 93 10.77 -6.82 10.39
CA ALA A 93 12.10 -7.40 10.30
C ALA A 93 13.19 -6.39 10.68
N LYS A 94 14.35 -6.90 11.09
CA LYS A 94 15.51 -6.11 11.53
C LYS A 94 16.65 -6.08 10.51
N SER A 95 16.47 -6.74 9.37
CA SER A 95 17.46 -6.78 8.28
C SER A 95 16.80 -7.21 6.97
N THR A 96 17.44 -6.89 5.84
CA THR A 96 17.01 -7.37 4.51
C THR A 96 16.95 -8.89 4.43
N ARG A 97 17.93 -9.59 5.03
CA ARG A 97 17.93 -11.06 5.07
C ARG A 97 16.71 -11.64 5.79
N GLU A 98 16.23 -10.96 6.84
CA GLU A 98 15.04 -11.38 7.56
C GLU A 98 13.76 -11.10 6.75
N ILE A 99 13.72 -9.96 6.04
CA ILE A 99 12.66 -9.66 5.05
C ILE A 99 12.59 -10.77 4.00
N ASP A 100 13.71 -11.08 3.33
CA ASP A 100 13.79 -12.13 2.31
C ASP A 100 13.29 -13.47 2.86
N LYS A 101 13.71 -13.83 4.07
CA LYS A 101 13.29 -15.06 4.74
C LYS A 101 11.78 -15.08 5.00
N ILE A 102 11.18 -13.95 5.39
CA ILE A 102 9.74 -13.86 5.63
C ILE A 102 9.00 -14.03 4.30
N ILE A 103 9.36 -13.25 3.28
CA ILE A 103 8.72 -13.27 1.95
C ILE A 103 8.76 -14.67 1.33
N GLN A 104 9.90 -15.37 1.41
CA GLN A 104 10.07 -16.71 0.86
C GLN A 104 9.13 -17.77 1.48
N LYS A 105 8.63 -17.58 2.71
CA LYS A 105 7.74 -18.57 3.35
C LYS A 105 6.39 -18.70 2.64
N LYS A 106 5.92 -17.64 1.99
CA LYS A 106 4.58 -17.56 1.39
C LYS A 106 4.63 -17.03 -0.05
N ILE A 107 5.68 -17.36 -0.79
CA ILE A 107 5.82 -16.88 -2.17
C ILE A 107 4.67 -17.36 -3.09
N ALA A 108 4.09 -18.53 -2.80
CA ALA A 108 2.94 -19.05 -3.52
C ALA A 108 1.66 -18.21 -3.33
N ALA A 109 1.56 -17.39 -2.27
CA ALA A 109 0.42 -16.49 -2.09
C ALA A 109 0.38 -15.36 -3.12
N PHE A 110 1.51 -15.06 -3.78
CA PHE A 110 1.55 -14.08 -4.85
C PHE A 110 0.91 -14.61 -6.13
N ASP A 111 0.95 -15.93 -6.37
CA ASP A 111 0.38 -16.56 -7.57
C ASP A 111 -1.16 -16.45 -7.61
N THR A 112 -1.81 -16.34 -6.46
CA THR A 112 -3.27 -16.26 -6.35
C THR A 112 -3.83 -14.85 -6.53
N LEU A 113 -2.98 -13.81 -6.49
CA LEU A 113 -3.39 -12.42 -6.74
C LEU A 113 -4.00 -12.23 -8.14
N TYR A 114 -3.52 -12.99 -9.12
CA TYR A 114 -3.83 -12.78 -10.54
C TYR A 114 -5.03 -13.57 -11.06
N GLN A 115 -5.70 -14.37 -10.22
CA GLN A 115 -6.69 -15.34 -10.70
C GLN A 115 -8.01 -14.70 -11.18
N GLU A 116 -8.31 -13.44 -10.83
CA GLU A 116 -9.62 -12.81 -11.12
C GLU A 116 -9.53 -11.33 -11.56
N ILE A 117 -8.36 -10.89 -12.03
CA ILE A 117 -8.07 -9.46 -12.23
C ILE A 117 -8.66 -8.87 -13.53
N PHE A 118 -8.88 -9.71 -14.54
CA PHE A 118 -9.19 -9.29 -15.92
C PHE A 118 -10.58 -8.65 -16.11
N VAL A 119 -11.40 -8.59 -15.06
CA VAL A 119 -12.75 -8.04 -15.12
C VAL A 119 -12.78 -6.56 -14.72
N HIS A 120 -11.71 -6.03 -14.12
CA HIS A 120 -11.72 -4.67 -13.56
C HIS A 120 -10.39 -3.93 -13.76
N GLU A 121 -10.39 -2.92 -14.64
CA GLU A 121 -9.19 -2.16 -15.04
C GLU A 121 -8.41 -1.58 -13.84
N GLN A 122 -9.10 -0.99 -12.86
CA GLN A 122 -8.42 -0.41 -11.69
C GLN A 122 -7.71 -1.46 -10.82
N ARG A 123 -8.22 -2.71 -10.78
CA ARG A 123 -7.59 -3.82 -10.04
C ARG A 123 -6.28 -4.23 -10.72
N GLU A 124 -6.31 -4.33 -12.04
CA GLU A 124 -5.13 -4.59 -12.87
C GLU A 124 -4.09 -3.47 -12.71
N GLN A 125 -4.50 -2.20 -12.76
CA GLN A 125 -3.60 -1.06 -12.60
C GLN A 125 -2.91 -1.06 -11.22
N ILE A 126 -3.64 -1.33 -10.13
CA ILE A 126 -3.05 -1.42 -8.79
C ILE A 126 -2.04 -2.57 -8.71
N LEU A 127 -2.37 -3.76 -9.23
CA LEU A 127 -1.44 -4.88 -9.21
C LEU A 127 -0.21 -4.62 -10.07
N GLY A 128 -0.34 -3.94 -11.21
CA GLY A 128 0.79 -3.49 -12.00
C GLY A 128 1.72 -2.54 -11.23
N LEU A 129 1.15 -1.62 -10.43
CA LEU A 129 1.95 -0.77 -9.54
C LEU A 129 2.62 -1.58 -8.43
N PHE A 130 1.94 -2.58 -7.89
CA PHE A 130 2.50 -3.49 -6.90
C PHE A 130 3.70 -4.28 -7.46
N GLU A 131 3.56 -4.92 -8.61
CA GLU A 131 4.66 -5.67 -9.28
C GLU A 131 5.87 -4.78 -9.53
N ARG A 132 5.65 -3.60 -10.13
CA ARG A 132 6.72 -2.63 -10.38
C ARG A 132 7.39 -2.15 -9.09
N THR A 133 6.66 -2.14 -7.97
CA THR A 133 7.23 -1.82 -6.66
C THR A 133 8.14 -2.92 -6.14
N LEU A 134 7.80 -4.19 -6.35
CA LEU A 134 8.67 -5.32 -6.00
C LEU A 134 9.98 -5.31 -6.80
N ASP A 135 9.92 -4.86 -8.05
CA ASP A 135 11.06 -4.74 -8.96
C ASP A 135 11.86 -3.43 -8.81
N ALA A 136 11.31 -2.44 -8.10
CA ALA A 136 11.97 -1.14 -7.92
C ALA A 136 13.34 -1.32 -7.24
N ALA A 137 14.38 -0.80 -7.88
CA ALA A 137 15.77 -0.93 -7.47
C ALA A 137 16.43 0.41 -7.11
N SER A 138 15.72 1.51 -7.30
CA SER A 138 16.22 2.86 -7.05
C SER A 138 15.20 3.75 -6.33
N LYS A 139 15.71 4.79 -5.68
CA LYS A 139 14.88 5.83 -5.06
C LYS A 139 13.96 6.49 -6.07
N ASP A 140 14.47 6.81 -7.27
CA ASP A 140 13.73 7.58 -8.26
C ASP A 140 12.57 6.75 -8.83
N GLU A 141 12.77 5.45 -9.07
CA GLU A 141 11.68 4.53 -9.45
C GLU A 141 10.60 4.46 -8.38
N LEU A 142 10.99 4.27 -7.11
CA LEU A 142 10.04 4.15 -6.01
C LEU A 142 9.28 5.46 -5.79
N ASP A 143 9.96 6.61 -5.90
CA ASP A 143 9.37 7.94 -5.85
C ASP A 143 8.32 8.14 -6.96
N ASN A 144 8.60 7.68 -8.19
CA ASN A 144 7.63 7.75 -9.30
C ASN A 144 6.43 6.83 -9.05
N LEU A 145 6.66 5.60 -8.58
CA LEU A 145 5.58 4.66 -8.25
C LEU A 145 4.65 5.20 -7.18
N MET A 146 5.18 5.88 -6.15
CA MET A 146 4.34 6.55 -5.15
C MET A 146 3.49 7.67 -5.75
N LEU A 147 3.99 8.41 -6.74
CA LEU A 147 3.22 9.47 -7.41
C LEU A 147 2.12 8.89 -8.27
N GLU A 148 2.46 7.93 -9.12
CA GLU A 148 1.51 7.21 -9.97
C GLU A 148 0.43 6.53 -9.11
N GLY A 149 0.84 5.95 -7.98
CA GLY A 149 -0.06 5.38 -7.00
C GLY A 149 -1.02 6.39 -6.39
N LEU A 150 -0.51 7.52 -5.92
CA LEU A 150 -1.37 8.58 -5.36
C LEU A 150 -2.40 9.09 -6.36
N ASP A 151 -1.98 9.31 -7.61
CA ASP A 151 -2.88 9.75 -8.68
C ASP A 151 -3.96 8.69 -8.94
N LEU A 152 -3.57 7.42 -9.06
CA LEU A 152 -4.52 6.32 -9.23
C LEU A 152 -5.52 6.24 -8.06
N LEU A 153 -5.03 6.18 -6.82
CA LEU A 153 -5.89 6.02 -5.64
C LEU A 153 -6.88 7.19 -5.45
N GLN A 154 -6.60 8.37 -5.99
CA GLN A 154 -7.54 9.51 -5.97
C GLN A 154 -8.68 9.37 -6.98
N THR A 155 -8.49 8.56 -8.03
CA THR A 155 -9.50 8.34 -9.08
C THR A 155 -10.39 7.13 -8.80
N ILE A 156 -10.00 6.28 -7.84
CA ILE A 156 -10.73 5.07 -7.48
C ILE A 156 -11.88 5.43 -6.55
N ASP A 157 -13.09 5.04 -6.96
CA ASP A 157 -14.26 5.05 -6.10
C ASP A 157 -14.28 3.75 -5.27
N PHE A 158 -13.79 3.85 -4.04
CA PHE A 158 -13.78 2.72 -3.11
C PHE A 158 -15.16 2.43 -2.52
N ASP A 159 -16.09 3.40 -2.61
CA ASP A 159 -17.42 3.31 -1.99
C ASP A 159 -18.44 2.68 -2.95
N HIS A 160 -18.12 2.58 -4.25
CA HIS A 160 -18.96 1.95 -5.27
C HIS A 160 -19.36 0.49 -4.98
N ASN A 161 -18.60 -0.21 -4.13
CA ASN A 161 -18.86 -1.59 -3.74
C ASN A 161 -19.74 -1.72 -2.47
N ASN A 162 -20.24 -0.62 -1.90
CA ASN A 162 -21.23 -0.62 -0.81
C ASN A 162 -22.64 -0.36 -1.38
N PRO A 163 -23.41 -1.39 -1.76
CA PRO A 163 -24.79 -1.22 -2.24
C PRO A 163 -25.80 -0.80 -1.16
N ASP A 164 -25.39 -0.54 0.09
CA ASP A 164 -26.27 -0.41 1.26
C ASP A 164 -26.42 1.02 1.82
N GLU A 165 -26.05 2.09 1.10
CA GLU A 165 -26.24 3.48 1.57
C GLU A 165 -27.23 4.34 0.75
N ASP A 166 -28.03 3.73 -0.12
CA ASP A 166 -29.10 4.42 -0.89
C ASP A 166 -30.50 3.80 -0.69
N GLU A 167 -30.84 3.30 0.51
CA GLU A 167 -32.25 3.16 0.91
C GLU A 167 -32.74 4.47 1.54
N ASP A 168 -32.84 5.51 0.72
CA ASP A 168 -33.84 6.57 0.94
C ASP A 168 -35.21 5.91 0.74
N ASP A 169 -35.72 5.25 1.78
CA ASP A 169 -37.11 4.81 1.88
C ASP A 169 -37.99 6.04 1.58
N PRO A 170 -38.73 6.09 0.46
CA PRO A 170 -39.66 7.18 0.24
C PRO A 170 -40.69 7.08 1.36
N ILE A 171 -40.73 8.07 2.25
CA ILE A 171 -41.76 8.17 3.29
C ILE A 171 -43.11 7.98 2.59
N ASP A 172 -43.74 6.83 2.82
CA ASP A 172 -45.01 6.47 2.19
C ASP A 172 -46.02 7.59 2.44
N ASP A 173 -46.52 8.17 1.36
CA ASP A 173 -47.61 9.18 1.36
C ASP A 173 -48.86 8.69 2.11
N GLU A 174 -48.96 7.40 2.43
CA GLU A 174 -49.98 6.79 3.27
C GLU A 174 -49.92 7.25 4.74
N PHE A 175 -48.73 7.51 5.30
CA PHE A 175 -48.57 8.01 6.68
C PHE A 175 -49.09 9.45 6.82
N ILE A 176 -48.91 10.30 5.80
CA ILE A 176 -49.38 11.69 5.81
C ILE A 176 -50.93 11.76 5.71
N LYS A 177 -51.57 10.75 5.12
CA LYS A 177 -53.04 10.67 5.03
C LYS A 177 -53.72 10.20 6.30
N SER A 178 -53.04 9.52 7.22
CA SER A 178 -53.65 9.03 8.46
C SER A 178 -53.66 10.05 9.62
N ILE A 179 -53.07 11.23 9.43
CA ILE A 179 -52.95 12.29 10.47
C ILE A 179 -53.81 13.53 10.13
N LYS A 180 -54.71 13.45 9.15
CA LYS A 180 -55.69 14.52 8.84
C LYS A 180 -57.13 14.08 9.05
#